data_AF-A0A800A244-F1
#
_entry.id   AF-A0A800A244-F1
#
_cell.length_a   1.000
_cell.length_b   1.000
_cell.length_c   1.000
_cell.angle_alpha   90.00
_cell.angle_beta   90.00
_cell.angle_gamma   90.00
#
_symmetry.space_group_name_H-M   'P 1'
#
loop_
_entity.id
_entity.type
_entity.pdbx_description
1 polymer ?
#
loop_
_entity_poly.entity_id
_entity_poly.type
_entity_poly.pdbx_seq_one_letter_code
_entity_poly.pdbx_strand_id
1 'polypeptide(L)'
;MRNNSVLAQLFAQNLESLGRKVVPFEPHFGFGSTDVGNVSQIIPVIHPSVAIAPPDVLLHSVEFAQLAASEVGHAGLLDAAKALAMTVVDILGQPEVLGKIRQEFEY
;
A
#
# COMPACT_ATOMS: atom_id res chain seq x y z
N MET A 1 -6.92 -8.56 -8.37
CA MET A 1 -6.83 -7.14 -7.99
C MET A 1 -6.04 -6.42 -9.06
N ARG A 2 -6.53 -5.28 -9.56
CA ARG A 2 -5.88 -4.47 -10.60
C ARG A 2 -5.22 -3.26 -9.94
N ASN A 3 -3.96 -3.41 -9.54
CA ASN A 3 -3.18 -2.31 -8.95
C ASN A 3 -2.91 -1.25 -10.02
N ASN A 4 -3.06 0.02 -9.66
CA ASN A 4 -2.58 1.14 -10.45
C ASN A 4 -1.11 1.43 -10.08
N SER A 5 -0.19 1.22 -11.02
CA SER A 5 1.25 1.32 -10.81
C SER A 5 1.73 2.76 -10.59
N VAL A 6 1.12 3.75 -11.25
CA VAL A 6 1.43 5.17 -11.01
C VAL A 6 1.08 5.54 -9.56
N LEU A 7 -0.12 5.17 -9.09
CA LEU A 7 -0.53 5.40 -7.70
C LEU A 7 0.33 4.62 -6.70
N ALA A 8 0.69 3.38 -7.03
CA ALA A 8 1.56 2.56 -6.19
C ALA A 8 2.97 3.15 -6.07
N GLN A 9 3.50 3.73 -7.14
CA GLN A 9 4.82 4.34 -7.15
C GLN A 9 4.89 5.59 -6.28
N LEU A 10 3.86 6.44 -6.30
CA LEU A 10 3.76 7.58 -5.39
C LEU A 10 3.76 7.13 -3.93
N PHE A 11 2.92 6.14 -3.60
CA PHE A 11 2.86 5.60 -2.25
C PHE A 11 4.19 4.99 -1.82
N ALA A 12 4.88 4.28 -2.72
CA ALA A 12 6.20 3.72 -2.48
C ALA A 12 7.25 4.81 -2.19
N GLN A 13 7.32 5.85 -3.03
CA GLN A 13 8.24 6.98 -2.83
C GLN A 13 7.98 7.69 -1.50
N ASN A 14 6.71 7.86 -1.13
CA ASN A 14 6.34 8.45 0.14
C ASN A 14 6.73 7.57 1.33
N LEU A 15 6.57 6.24 1.25
CA LEU A 15 7.09 5.31 2.26
C LEU A 15 8.62 5.37 2.37
N GLU A 16 9.33 5.42 1.24
CA GLU A 16 10.79 5.54 1.22
C GLU A 16 11.28 6.83 1.86
N SER A 17 10.57 7.94 1.64
CA SER A 17 10.85 9.23 2.29
C SER A 17 10.71 9.18 3.83
N LEU A 18 9.90 8.25 4.34
CA LEU A 18 9.73 7.98 5.77
C LEU A 18 10.77 6.97 6.31
N GLY A 19 11.73 6.55 5.49
CA GLY A 19 12.79 5.62 5.86
C GLY A 19 12.42 4.14 5.74
N ARG A 20 11.27 3.80 5.14
CA ARG A 20 10.88 2.41 4.89
C ARG A 20 11.55 1.90 3.62
N LYS A 21 12.00 0.65 3.63
CA LYS A 21 12.44 -0.05 2.42
C LYS A 21 11.24 -0.67 1.73
N VAL A 22 10.94 -0.22 0.51
CA VAL A 22 9.90 -0.84 -0.32
C VAL A 22 10.53 -1.95 -1.15
N VAL A 23 9.87 -3.10 -1.22
CA VAL A 23 10.28 -4.22 -2.06
C VAL A 23 9.15 -4.54 -3.04
N PRO A 24 9.47 -4.94 -4.29
CA PRO A 24 8.46 -5.40 -5.22
C PRO A 24 7.69 -6.59 -4.65
N PHE A 25 6.40 -6.68 -4.99
CA PHE A 25 5.62 -7.86 -4.65
C PHE A 25 6.13 -9.06 -5.46
N GLU A 26 6.63 -10.08 -4.78
CA GLU A 26 7.02 -11.34 -5.41
C GLU A 26 5.85 -12.37 -5.41
N PRO A 27 5.70 -13.18 -6.46
CA PRO A 27 4.59 -14.14 -6.59
C PRO A 27 4.44 -15.14 -5.43
N HIS A 28 5.51 -15.36 -4.66
CA HIS A 28 5.53 -16.30 -3.54
C HIS A 28 4.88 -15.75 -2.26
N PHE A 29 4.56 -14.45 -2.18
CA PHE A 29 3.85 -13.84 -1.03
C PHE A 29 2.36 -14.25 -0.93
N GLY A 30 1.88 -15.07 -1.86
CA GLY A 30 0.51 -15.61 -1.86
C GLY A 30 -0.52 -14.63 -2.41
N PHE A 31 -1.62 -15.17 -2.93
CA PHE A 31 -2.74 -14.36 -3.41
C PHE A 31 -3.66 -14.00 -2.23
N GLY A 32 -3.79 -12.72 -1.91
CA GLY A 32 -4.79 -12.24 -0.96
C GLY A 32 -6.21 -12.33 -1.54
N SER A 33 -7.20 -12.62 -0.69
CA SER A 33 -8.62 -12.51 -1.02
C SER A 33 -9.20 -11.26 -0.35
N THR A 34 -9.58 -10.26 -1.14
CA THR A 34 -10.10 -8.97 -0.64
C THR A 34 -11.17 -8.42 -1.59
N ASP A 35 -12.21 -7.82 -1.01
CA ASP A 35 -13.28 -7.11 -1.72
C ASP A 35 -12.80 -5.82 -2.42
N VAL A 36 -11.69 -5.25 -1.98
CA VAL A 36 -10.96 -4.18 -2.69
C VAL A 36 -10.59 -4.63 -4.13
N GLY A 37 -10.48 -5.94 -4.35
CA GLY A 37 -10.37 -6.53 -5.68
C GLY A 37 -11.51 -6.13 -6.61
N ASN A 38 -12.75 -6.10 -6.13
CA ASN A 38 -13.92 -5.65 -6.90
C ASN A 38 -13.87 -4.15 -7.18
N VAL A 39 -13.51 -3.34 -6.19
CA VAL A 39 -13.37 -1.87 -6.35
C VAL A 39 -12.31 -1.53 -7.40
N SER A 40 -11.20 -2.28 -7.43
CA SER A 40 -10.14 -2.11 -8.42
C SER A 40 -10.58 -2.36 -9.88
N GLN A 41 -11.79 -2.89 -10.11
CA GLN A 41 -12.35 -3.01 -11.46
C GLN A 41 -13.09 -1.75 -11.92
N ILE A 42 -13.42 -0.85 -11.00
CA ILE A 42 -14.30 0.31 -11.25
C ILE A 42 -13.51 1.63 -11.18
N ILE A 43 -12.52 1.71 -10.29
CA ILE A 43 -11.67 2.90 -10.12
C ILE A 43 -10.20 2.53 -9.89
N PRO A 44 -9.26 3.47 -10.09
CA PRO A 44 -7.85 3.27 -9.72
C PRO A 44 -7.71 2.99 -8.23
N VAL A 45 -7.00 1.92 -7.88
CA VAL A 45 -6.83 1.43 -6.49
C VAL A 45 -5.41 0.93 -6.29
N ILE A 46 -4.93 1.04 -5.04
CA ILE A 46 -3.77 0.31 -4.54
C ILE A 46 -4.18 -0.52 -3.31
N HIS A 47 -3.51 -1.65 -3.10
CA HIS A 47 -3.61 -2.43 -1.86
C HIS A 47 -2.20 -2.83 -1.38
N PRO A 48 -1.43 -1.89 -0.82
CA PRO A 48 -0.07 -2.15 -0.35
C PRO A 48 -0.05 -2.86 1.01
N SER A 49 1.06 -3.54 1.30
CA SER A 49 1.35 -4.11 2.62
C SER A 49 2.49 -3.34 3.28
N VAL A 50 2.31 -2.95 4.54
CA VAL A 50 3.37 -2.33 5.36
C VAL A 50 3.73 -3.29 6.50
N ALA A 51 5.00 -3.65 6.59
CA ALA A 51 5.47 -4.64 7.54
C ALA A 51 5.36 -4.12 8.99
N ILE A 52 4.67 -4.91 9.82
CA ILE A 52 4.51 -4.71 11.28
C ILE A 52 4.95 -5.93 12.09
N ALA A 53 5.43 -6.97 11.42
CA ALA A 53 5.86 -8.23 12.02
C ALA A 53 7.08 -8.78 11.25
N PRO A 54 7.90 -9.63 11.88
CA PRO A 54 8.93 -10.40 11.20
C PRO A 54 8.37 -11.30 10.07
N PRO A 55 9.18 -11.64 9.04
CA PRO A 55 8.70 -12.40 7.87
C PRO A 55 8.17 -13.81 8.17
N ASP A 56 8.59 -14.42 9.29
CA ASP A 56 8.19 -15.75 9.73
C ASP A 56 6.86 -15.78 10.50
N VAL A 57 6.32 -14.62 10.88
CA VAL A 57 5.01 -14.52 11.53
C VAL A 57 3.89 -14.55 10.49
N LEU A 58 3.08 -15.61 10.54
CA LEU A 58 1.95 -15.78 9.63
C LEU A 58 0.80 -14.82 9.96
N LEU A 59 0.18 -14.27 8.91
CA LEU A 59 -1.12 -13.63 9.00
C LEU A 59 -2.16 -14.61 9.57
N HIS A 60 -3.23 -14.07 10.18
CA HIS A 60 -4.29 -14.86 10.85
C HIS A 60 -3.85 -15.69 12.06
N SER A 61 -2.77 -15.31 12.73
CA SER A 61 -2.29 -15.94 13.96
C SER A 61 -2.54 -15.05 15.20
N VAL A 62 -2.54 -15.66 16.39
CA VAL A 62 -2.60 -14.93 17.68
C VAL A 62 -1.37 -14.04 17.85
N GLU A 63 -0.21 -14.51 17.41
CA GLU A 63 1.05 -13.76 17.45
C GLU A 63 0.98 -12.49 16.59
N PHE A 64 0.48 -12.60 15.36
CA PHE A 64 0.29 -11.43 14.50
C PHE A 64 -0.68 -10.42 15.11
N ALA A 65 -1.75 -10.89 15.76
CA ALA A 65 -2.69 -10.01 16.44
C ALA A 65 -2.03 -9.23 17.60
N GLN A 66 -1.13 -9.86 18.36
CA GLN A 66 -0.36 -9.20 19.41
C GLN A 66 0.60 -8.16 18.83
N LEU A 67 1.30 -8.47 17.74
CA LEU A 67 2.20 -7.54 17.06
C LEU A 67 1.45 -6.35 16.44
N ALA A 68 0.26 -6.58 15.88
CA ALA A 68 -0.58 -5.51 15.36
C ALA A 68 -1.01 -4.50 16.44
N ALA A 69 -1.21 -4.96 17.68
CA ALA A 69 -1.52 -4.10 18.83
C ALA A 69 -0.26 -3.52 19.53
N SER A 70 0.94 -3.86 19.08
CA SER A 70 2.20 -3.43 19.68
C SER A 70 2.65 -2.04 19.23
N GLU A 71 3.69 -1.49 19.85
CA GLU A 71 4.32 -0.23 19.40
C GLU A 71 4.83 -0.32 17.95
N VAL A 72 5.35 -1.47 17.52
CA VAL A 72 5.80 -1.68 16.13
C VAL A 72 4.61 -1.66 15.17
N GLY A 73 3.48 -2.26 15.57
CA GLY A 73 2.22 -2.19 14.84
C GLY A 73 1.73 -0.76 14.65
N HIS A 74 1.70 0.01 15.74
CA HIS A 74 1.33 1.43 15.71
C HIS A 74 2.29 2.27 14.86
N ALA A 75 3.60 2.03 14.94
CA ALA A 75 4.57 2.73 14.10
C ALA A 75 4.34 2.45 12.60
N GLY A 76 4.09 1.19 12.22
CA GLY A 76 3.74 0.84 10.84
C GLY A 76 2.42 1.44 10.37
N LEU A 77 1.41 1.49 11.23
CA LEU A 77 0.15 2.18 10.95
C LEU A 77 0.39 3.67 10.67
N LEU A 78 1.20 4.35 11.49
CA LEU A 78 1.48 5.77 11.31
C LEU A 78 2.26 6.04 10.03
N ASP A 79 3.22 5.19 9.68
CA ASP A 79 3.97 5.32 8.42
C ASP A 79 3.05 5.13 7.21
N ALA A 80 2.19 4.10 7.24
CA ALA A 80 1.21 3.85 6.18
C ALA A 80 0.24 5.02 6.03
N ALA A 81 -0.28 5.56 7.14
CA ALA A 81 -1.21 6.68 7.14
C ALA A 81 -0.57 7.96 6.60
N LYS A 82 0.67 8.26 7.01
CA LYS A 82 1.43 9.40 6.49
C LYS A 82 1.69 9.26 4.99
N ALA A 83 2.19 8.12 4.55
CA ALA A 83 2.46 7.87 3.14
C ALA A 83 1.19 7.99 2.28
N LEU A 84 0.05 7.51 2.79
CA LEU A 84 -1.24 7.67 2.11
C LEU A 84 -1.67 9.14 2.02
N ALA A 85 -1.53 9.91 3.10
CA ALA A 85 -1.85 11.33 3.11
C ALA A 85 -0.93 12.14 2.17
N MET A 86 0.37 11.85 2.17
CA MET A 86 1.34 12.46 1.25
C MET A 86 0.98 12.15 -0.21
N THR A 87 0.60 10.90 -0.49
CA THR A 87 0.15 10.48 -1.83
C THR A 87 -1.09 11.28 -2.29
N VAL A 88 -2.03 11.55 -1.39
CA VAL A 88 -3.18 12.43 -1.70
C VAL A 88 -2.72 13.86 -1.99
N VAL A 89 -1.78 14.40 -1.20
CA VAL A 89 -1.21 15.74 -1.45
C VAL A 89 -0.52 15.81 -2.81
N ASP A 90 0.25 14.79 -3.18
CA ASP A 90 0.92 14.72 -4.49
C ASP A 90 -0.09 14.75 -5.64
N ILE A 91 -1.16 13.95 -5.54
CA ILE A 91 -2.23 13.90 -6.55
C ILE A 91 -2.94 15.25 -6.68
N LEU A 92 -3.24 15.91 -5.56
CA LEU A 92 -3.91 17.20 -5.55
C LEU A 92 -3.00 18.35 -6.03
N GLY A 93 -1.70 18.25 -5.76
CA GLY A 93 -0.70 19.25 -6.14
C GLY A 93 -0.19 19.13 -7.57
N GLN A 94 -0.36 17.98 -8.22
CA GLN A 94 0.18 17.66 -9.55
C GLN A 94 -0.93 17.13 -10.48
N PRO A 95 -1.71 17.99 -11.16
CA PRO A 95 -2.81 17.57 -12.03
C PRO A 95 -2.42 16.56 -13.11
N GLU A 96 -1.19 16.61 -13.60
CA GLU A 96 -0.61 15.67 -14.56
C GLU A 96 -0.48 14.25 -14.00
N VAL A 97 -0.25 14.11 -12.71
CA VAL A 97 -0.18 12.81 -12.03
C VAL A 97 -1.55 12.16 -12.00
N LEU A 98 -2.60 12.93 -11.67
CA LEU A 98 -3.99 12.44 -11.75
C LEU A 98 -4.36 12.00 -13.17
N GLY A 99 -3.89 12.73 -14.19
CA GLY A 99 -4.06 12.34 -15.60
C GLY A 99 -3.45 10.98 -15.90
N LYS A 100 -2.21 10.73 -15.45
CA LYS A 100 -1.52 9.45 -15.63
C LYS A 100 -2.21 8.29 -14.91
N ILE A 101 -2.67 8.51 -13.67
CA ILE A 101 -3.41 7.51 -12.89
C ILE A 101 -4.68 7.06 -13.64
N ARG A 102 -5.44 8.03 -14.19
CA ARG A 102 -6.65 7.74 -14.97
C ARG A 102 -6.33 7.03 -16.28
N GLN A 103 -5.32 7.52 -17.01
CA GLN A 103 -4.88 6.92 -18.26
C GLN A 103 -4.51 5.46 -18.08
N GLU A 104 -3.68 5.12 -17.08
CA GLU A 104 -3.32 3.73 -16.80
C GLU A 104 -4.54 2.85 -16.48
N PHE A 105 -5.56 3.41 -15.84
CA PHE A 105 -6.76 2.65 -15.50
C PHE A 105 -7.70 2.42 -16.71
N GLU A 106 -7.59 3.19 -17.77
CA GLU A 106 -8.40 3.02 -18.98
C GLU A 106 -7.83 1.95 -19.94
N TYR A 107 -6.54 1.61 -19.82
CA TYR A 107 -5.83 0.65 -20.66
C TYR A 107 -5.48 -0.66 -19.93
#